data_AF-A0A366ZLU2-F1
#
_entry.id   AF-A0A366ZLU2-F1
#
_cell.length_a   1.000
_cell.length_b   1.000
_cell.length_c   1.000
_cell.angle_alpha   90.00
_cell.angle_beta   90.00
_cell.angle_gamma   90.00
#
_symmetry.space_group_name_H-M   'P 1'
#
loop_
_entity.id
_entity.type
_entity.pdbx_description
1 polymer ?
#
loop_
_entity_poly.entity_id
_entity_poly.type
_entity_poly.pdbx_seq_one_letter_code
_entity_poly.pdbx_strand_id
1 'polypeptide(L)'
;MQTPGEFVREQVTTVREKVDQLAGSVAETVAAERSKVTTTSSQVGEFIREQRNLARVSLRELARSAGVSNPYLSQVERGLRKPSAEILAAIAKGLKISAETLYEQAGILDRRSGNPDTVAAIRCDPSLSERHKAVLLELYETYVREHAASRPATPSPPTTTKESA
;
A
#
# COMPACT_ATOMS: atom_id res chain seq x y z
N MET A 1 -38.58 23.71 39.44
CA MET A 1 -39.16 23.23 38.17
C MET A 1 -38.44 23.96 37.06
N GLN A 2 -37.70 23.27 36.20
CA GLN A 2 -37.01 23.89 35.05
C GLN A 2 -38.06 24.38 34.05
N THR A 3 -37.81 25.54 33.43
CA THR A 3 -38.72 26.07 32.40
C THR A 3 -38.48 25.34 31.07
N PRO A 4 -39.52 25.09 30.25
CA PRO A 4 -39.37 24.39 28.97
C PRO A 4 -38.31 25.00 28.03
N GLY A 5 -38.09 26.32 28.09
CA GLY A 5 -37.09 27.01 27.28
C GLY A 5 -35.63 26.80 27.74
N GLU A 6 -35.41 26.42 28.98
CA GLU A 6 -34.07 26.16 29.55
C GLU A 6 -33.61 24.74 29.16
N PHE A 7 -34.51 23.77 29.20
CA PHE A 7 -34.28 22.40 28.74
C PHE A 7 -33.91 22.33 27.25
N VAL A 8 -34.60 23.10 26.40
CA VAL A 8 -34.29 23.15 24.96
C VAL A 8 -32.91 23.76 24.69
N ARG A 9 -32.52 24.81 25.43
CA ARG A 9 -31.18 25.42 25.28
C ARG A 9 -30.07 24.47 25.67
N GLU A 10 -30.25 23.74 26.78
CA GLU A 10 -29.27 22.77 27.27
C GLU A 10 -29.07 21.62 26.27
N GLN A 11 -30.15 21.08 25.71
CA GLN A 11 -30.08 20.06 24.66
C GLN A 11 -29.39 20.56 23.39
N VAL A 12 -29.67 21.81 22.97
CA VAL A 12 -29.03 22.42 21.79
C VAL A 12 -27.53 22.63 22.01
N THR A 13 -27.10 23.04 23.21
CA THR A 13 -25.68 23.17 23.54
C THR A 13 -24.97 21.81 23.54
N THR A 14 -25.57 20.78 24.12
CA THR A 14 -24.99 19.42 24.14
C THR A 14 -24.88 18.83 22.73
N VAL A 15 -25.88 19.04 21.87
CA VAL A 15 -25.82 18.58 20.48
C VAL A 15 -24.71 19.33 19.73
N ARG A 16 -24.56 20.64 19.94
CA ARG A 16 -23.51 21.44 19.31
C ARG A 16 -22.11 21.00 19.73
N GLU A 17 -21.88 20.77 21.02
CA GLU A 17 -20.61 20.23 21.53
C GLU A 17 -20.27 18.86 20.95
N LYS A 18 -21.26 17.96 20.84
CA LYS A 18 -21.05 16.64 20.20
C LYS A 18 -20.72 16.76 18.71
N VAL A 19 -21.35 17.69 17.99
CA VAL A 19 -21.04 17.95 16.58
C VAL A 19 -19.62 18.50 16.42
N ASP A 20 -19.21 19.44 17.27
CA ASP A 20 -17.86 20.01 17.23
C ASP A 20 -16.78 18.96 17.57
N GLN A 21 -17.03 18.08 18.54
CA GLN A 21 -16.15 16.95 18.87
C GLN A 21 -16.05 15.93 17.72
N LEU A 22 -17.18 15.59 17.09
CA LEU A 22 -17.20 14.67 15.94
C LEU A 22 -16.47 15.28 14.74
N ALA A 23 -16.67 16.57 14.47
CA ALA A 23 -15.96 17.29 13.42
C ALA A 23 -14.43 17.31 13.65
N GLY A 24 -13.99 17.50 14.91
CA GLY A 24 -12.58 17.38 15.28
C GLY A 24 -11.99 16.00 15.00
N SER A 25 -12.69 14.93 15.41
CA SER A 25 -12.27 13.55 15.19
C SER A 25 -12.20 13.17 13.70
N VAL A 26 -13.16 13.63 12.89
CA VAL A 26 -13.14 13.40 11.44
C VAL A 26 -11.97 14.15 10.79
N ALA A 27 -11.71 15.39 11.19
CA ALA A 27 -10.58 16.17 10.66
C ALA A 27 -9.24 15.50 10.95
N GLU A 28 -9.05 14.96 12.16
CA GLU A 28 -7.84 14.25 12.56
C GLU A 28 -7.65 12.94 11.77
N THR A 29 -8.74 12.18 11.57
CA THR A 29 -8.72 10.95 10.75
C THR A 29 -8.38 11.25 9.29
N VAL A 30 -8.96 12.30 8.71
CA VAL A 30 -8.69 12.71 7.32
C VAL A 30 -7.24 13.22 7.15
N ALA A 31 -6.69 13.90 8.15
CA ALA A 31 -5.30 14.35 8.14
C ALA A 31 -4.31 13.18 8.22
N ALA A 32 -4.59 12.19 9.07
CA ALA A 32 -3.80 10.96 9.16
C ALA A 32 -3.83 10.17 7.84
N GLU A 33 -5.00 10.02 7.23
CA GLU A 33 -5.16 9.30 5.96
C GLU A 33 -4.44 10.00 4.80
N ARG A 34 -4.53 11.34 4.72
CA ARG A 34 -3.78 12.13 3.71
C ARG A 34 -2.27 11.98 3.87
N SER A 35 -1.78 11.98 5.11
CA SER A 35 -0.36 11.81 5.40
C SER A 35 0.11 10.42 4.96
N LYS A 36 -0.64 9.37 5.30
CA LYS A 36 -0.36 7.99 4.89
C LYS A 36 -0.33 7.83 3.37
N VAL A 37 -1.33 8.36 2.66
CA VAL A 37 -1.40 8.31 1.18
C VAL A 37 -0.22 9.02 0.52
N THR A 38 0.22 10.15 1.09
CA THR A 38 1.37 10.91 0.57
C THR A 38 2.67 10.13 0.76
N THR A 39 2.85 9.48 1.91
CA THR A 39 3.99 8.60 2.18
C THR A 39 4.03 7.43 1.19
N THR A 40 2.92 6.72 1.00
CA THR A 40 2.84 5.60 0.05
C THR A 40 3.10 6.03 -1.39
N SER A 41 2.55 7.18 -1.80
CA SER A 41 2.79 7.73 -3.16
C SER A 41 4.27 8.12 -3.37
N SER A 42 4.95 8.55 -2.31
CA SER A 42 6.38 8.85 -2.34
C SER A 42 7.23 7.57 -2.40
N GLN A 43 6.88 6.56 -1.61
CA GLN A 43 7.54 5.26 -1.59
C GLN A 43 7.49 4.55 -2.95
N VAL A 44 6.32 4.51 -3.60
CA VAL A 44 6.21 3.91 -4.95
C VAL A 44 7.02 4.70 -5.99
N GLY A 45 7.04 6.04 -5.88
CA GLY A 45 7.82 6.90 -6.77
C GLY A 45 9.33 6.64 -6.67
N GLU A 46 9.83 6.54 -5.44
CA GLU A 46 11.22 6.21 -5.15
C GLU A 46 11.59 4.81 -5.68
N PHE A 47 10.73 3.82 -5.43
CA PHE A 47 10.92 2.46 -5.95
C PHE A 47 10.98 2.41 -7.49
N ILE A 48 10.09 3.13 -8.19
CA ILE A 48 10.13 3.22 -9.67
C ILE A 48 11.47 3.77 -10.14
N ARG A 49 11.96 4.83 -9.48
CA ARG A 49 13.25 5.46 -9.80
C ARG A 49 14.41 4.50 -9.60
N GLU A 50 14.42 3.76 -8.50
CA GLU A 50 15.45 2.75 -8.21
C GLU A 50 15.45 1.64 -9.26
N GLN A 51 14.30 1.03 -9.53
CA GLN A 51 14.18 -0.03 -10.54
C GLN A 51 14.60 0.45 -11.93
N ARG A 52 14.24 1.69 -12.29
CA ARG A 52 14.68 2.31 -13.54
C ARG A 52 16.20 2.43 -13.62
N ASN A 53 16.84 2.89 -12.54
CA ASN A 53 18.29 3.03 -12.49
C ASN A 53 19.01 1.66 -12.54
N LEU A 54 18.47 0.65 -11.85
CA LEU A 54 18.97 -0.73 -11.89
C LEU A 54 18.88 -1.33 -13.31
N ALA A 55 17.75 -1.09 -13.99
CA ALA A 55 17.55 -1.49 -15.38
C ALA A 55 18.35 -0.65 -16.39
N ARG A 56 19.04 0.41 -15.94
CA ARG A 56 19.77 1.39 -16.77
C ARG A 56 18.91 2.03 -17.86
N VAL A 57 17.62 2.18 -17.61
CA VAL A 57 16.66 2.79 -18.53
C VAL A 57 16.58 4.29 -18.25
N SER A 58 16.60 5.12 -19.29
CA SER A 58 16.43 6.56 -19.09
C SER A 58 14.98 6.90 -18.74
N LEU A 59 14.73 7.99 -18.01
CA LEU A 59 13.37 8.42 -17.68
C LEU A 59 12.51 8.66 -18.93
N ARG A 60 13.13 9.13 -20.02
CA ARG A 60 12.45 9.37 -21.31
C ARG A 60 12.07 8.09 -22.02
N GLU A 61 12.91 7.06 -21.91
CA GLU A 61 12.64 5.74 -22.48
C GLU A 61 11.55 5.01 -21.70
N LEU A 62 11.61 5.03 -20.37
CA LEU A 62 10.56 4.44 -19.53
C LEU A 62 9.21 5.12 -19.81
N ALA A 63 9.17 6.46 -19.85
CA ALA A 63 7.95 7.20 -20.16
C ALA A 63 7.35 6.79 -21.51
N ARG A 64 8.19 6.65 -22.55
CA ARG A 64 7.76 6.21 -23.87
C ARG A 64 7.20 4.78 -23.84
N SER A 65 7.89 3.86 -23.17
CA SER A 65 7.46 2.45 -23.07
C SER A 65 6.15 2.28 -22.27
N ALA A 66 5.94 3.13 -21.27
CA ALA A 66 4.75 3.14 -20.43
C ALA A 66 3.60 3.98 -21.03
N GLY A 67 3.80 4.62 -22.20
CA GLY A 67 2.76 5.42 -22.85
C GLY A 67 2.40 6.71 -22.10
N VAL A 68 3.30 7.23 -21.27
CA VAL A 68 3.08 8.46 -20.48
C VAL A 68 4.03 9.58 -20.89
N SER A 69 3.70 10.81 -20.51
CA SER A 69 4.59 11.95 -20.75
C SER A 69 5.78 11.91 -19.78
N ASN A 70 6.95 12.35 -20.27
CA ASN A 70 8.15 12.46 -19.45
C ASN A 70 7.96 13.38 -18.21
N PRO A 71 7.31 14.56 -18.32
CA PRO A 71 7.01 15.39 -17.15
C PRO A 71 6.14 14.68 -16.11
N TYR A 72 5.15 13.91 -16.55
CA TYR A 72 4.27 13.16 -15.66
C TYR A 72 5.05 12.09 -14.89
N LEU A 73 5.86 11.27 -15.58
CA LEU A 73 6.68 10.24 -14.93
C LEU A 73 7.68 10.85 -13.94
N SER A 74 8.26 12.01 -14.28
CA SER A 74 9.13 12.75 -13.36
C SER A 74 8.39 13.21 -12.08
N GLN A 75 7.11 13.57 -12.17
CA GLN A 75 6.31 13.91 -10.98
C GLN A 75 6.00 12.66 -10.14
N VAL A 76 5.73 11.53 -10.79
CA VAL A 76 5.49 10.24 -10.12
C VAL A 76 6.73 9.79 -9.36
N GLU A 77 7.92 9.78 -9.98
CA GLU A 77 9.19 9.39 -9.31
C GLU A 77 9.58 10.27 -8.12
N ARG A 78 8.97 11.45 -7.98
CA ARG A 78 9.17 12.38 -6.86
C ARG A 78 8.03 12.34 -5.83
N GLY A 79 7.06 11.44 -5.98
CA GLY A 79 5.89 11.35 -5.10
C GLY A 79 4.89 12.50 -5.25
N LEU A 80 5.05 13.38 -6.25
CA LEU A 80 4.20 14.57 -6.44
C LEU A 80 2.87 14.25 -7.15
N ARG A 81 2.78 13.09 -7.79
CA ARG A 81 1.60 12.60 -8.50
C ARG A 81 1.35 11.16 -8.12
N LYS A 82 0.11 10.85 -7.77
CA LYS A 82 -0.34 9.47 -7.58
C LYS A 82 -0.72 8.86 -8.95
N PRO A 83 -0.02 7.81 -9.41
CA PRO A 83 -0.37 7.11 -10.64
C PRO A 83 -1.63 6.24 -10.46
N SER A 84 -2.36 5.99 -11.55
CA SER A 84 -3.45 5.00 -11.55
C SER A 84 -2.89 3.58 -11.65
N ALA A 85 -3.71 2.58 -11.36
CA ALA A 85 -3.33 1.17 -11.49
C ALA A 85 -2.90 0.83 -12.94
N GLU A 86 -3.62 1.34 -13.94
CA GLU A 86 -3.27 1.14 -15.35
C GLU A 86 -1.88 1.70 -15.69
N ILE A 87 -1.57 2.91 -15.21
CA ILE A 87 -0.26 3.52 -15.39
C ILE A 87 0.83 2.72 -14.68
N LEU A 88 0.58 2.26 -13.45
CA LEU A 88 1.52 1.41 -12.72
C LEU A 88 1.79 0.10 -13.47
N ALA A 89 0.78 -0.52 -14.07
CA ALA A 89 0.96 -1.70 -14.92
C ALA A 89 1.83 -1.42 -16.15
N ALA A 90 1.61 -0.27 -16.80
CA ALA A 90 2.40 0.14 -17.96
C ALA A 90 3.87 0.41 -17.59
N ILE A 91 4.10 1.05 -16.44
CA ILE A 91 5.44 1.28 -15.89
C ILE A 91 6.11 -0.06 -15.52
N ALA A 92 5.39 -0.98 -14.88
CA ALA A 92 5.87 -2.32 -14.54
C ALA A 92 6.37 -3.07 -15.79
N LYS A 93 5.56 -3.02 -16.86
CA LYS A 93 5.89 -3.60 -18.16
C LYS A 93 7.15 -2.97 -18.76
N GLY A 94 7.28 -1.64 -18.70
CA GLY A 94 8.46 -0.91 -19.17
C GLY A 94 9.73 -1.27 -18.41
N LEU A 95 9.61 -1.55 -17.10
CA LEU A 95 10.69 -1.98 -16.22
C LEU A 95 10.93 -3.50 -16.23
N LYS A 96 10.07 -4.28 -16.90
CA LYS A 96 10.10 -5.76 -16.90
C LYS A 96 10.02 -6.36 -15.50
N ILE A 97 9.23 -5.76 -14.62
CA ILE A 97 8.93 -6.26 -13.27
C ILE A 97 7.44 -6.60 -13.14
N SER A 98 7.08 -7.33 -12.08
CA SER A 98 5.67 -7.63 -11.82
C SER A 98 4.89 -6.36 -11.47
N ALA A 99 3.71 -6.19 -12.07
CA ALA A 99 2.78 -5.12 -11.72
C ALA A 99 2.30 -5.24 -10.27
N GLU A 100 2.23 -6.47 -9.75
CA GLU A 100 1.91 -6.77 -8.36
C GLU A 100 2.84 -6.05 -7.39
N THR A 101 4.15 -6.11 -7.63
CA THR A 101 5.16 -5.43 -6.80
C THR A 101 4.91 -3.92 -6.76
N LEU A 102 4.54 -3.30 -7.88
CA LEU A 102 4.23 -1.86 -7.91
C LEU A 102 2.90 -1.54 -7.23
N TYR A 103 1.90 -2.43 -7.29
CA TYR A 103 0.64 -2.26 -6.57
C TYR A 103 0.83 -2.39 -5.05
N GLU A 104 1.70 -3.29 -4.60
CA GLU A 104 2.09 -3.40 -3.20
C GLU A 104 2.77 -2.12 -2.70
N GLN A 105 3.76 -1.61 -3.45
CA GLN A 105 4.44 -0.35 -3.09
C GLN A 105 3.50 0.86 -3.12
N ALA A 106 2.49 0.84 -4.01
CA ALA A 106 1.45 1.86 -4.08
C ALA A 106 0.35 1.72 -3.00
N GLY A 107 0.40 0.67 -2.17
CA GLY A 107 -0.65 0.35 -1.19
C GLY A 107 -2.01 0.08 -1.82
N ILE A 108 -2.04 -0.24 -3.12
CA ILE A 108 -3.25 -0.63 -3.86
C ILE A 108 -3.54 -2.11 -3.62
N LEU A 109 -2.48 -2.90 -3.47
CA LEU A 109 -2.57 -4.27 -3.02
C LEU A 109 -2.13 -4.31 -1.56
N ASP A 110 -3.07 -4.53 -0.66
CA ASP A 110 -2.72 -4.95 0.69
C ASP A 110 -2.03 -6.29 0.55
N ARG A 111 -0.81 -6.36 1.07
CA ARG A 111 -0.07 -7.60 1.21
C ARG A 111 -0.90 -8.51 2.10
N ARG A 112 -1.76 -9.35 1.52
CA ARG A 112 -2.22 -10.55 2.23
C ARG A 112 -0.93 -11.27 2.58
N SER A 113 -0.60 -11.21 3.86
CA SER A 113 0.73 -11.52 4.34
C SER A 113 0.89 -13.02 4.20
N GLY A 114 1.68 -13.51 3.23
CA GLY A 114 1.75 -14.95 3.01
C GLY A 114 2.11 -15.36 1.60
N ASN A 115 2.48 -16.63 1.46
CA ASN A 115 2.60 -17.29 0.17
C ASN A 115 1.17 -17.52 -0.40
N PRO A 116 0.86 -17.00 -1.60
CA PRO A 116 -0.46 -17.13 -2.21
C PRO A 116 -0.88 -18.59 -2.44
N ASP A 117 0.07 -19.50 -2.71
CA ASP A 117 -0.19 -20.92 -2.89
C ASP A 117 -0.63 -21.56 -1.57
N THR A 118 -0.05 -21.16 -0.45
CA THR A 118 -0.44 -21.62 0.89
C THR A 118 -1.83 -21.10 1.27
N VAL A 119 -2.11 -19.83 1.01
CA VAL A 119 -3.44 -19.24 1.24
C VAL A 119 -4.50 -19.94 0.39
N ALA A 120 -4.19 -20.24 -0.87
CA ALA A 120 -5.06 -20.97 -1.77
C ALA A 120 -5.30 -22.42 -1.29
N ALA A 121 -4.25 -23.11 -0.85
CA ALA A 121 -4.35 -24.47 -0.31
C ALA A 121 -5.26 -24.54 0.93
N ILE A 122 -5.13 -23.59 1.88
CA ILE A 122 -5.99 -23.52 3.08
C ILE A 122 -7.46 -23.29 2.68
N ARG A 123 -7.72 -22.45 1.68
CA ARG A 123 -9.09 -22.17 1.22
C ARG A 123 -9.74 -23.36 0.52
N CYS A 124 -8.96 -24.09 -0.28
CA CYS A 124 -9.41 -25.23 -1.05
C CYS A 124 -9.48 -26.53 -0.25
N ASP A 125 -9.01 -26.57 1.00
CA ASP A 125 -9.08 -27.76 1.84
C ASP A 125 -10.54 -28.08 2.23
N PRO A 126 -11.11 -29.21 1.74
CA PRO A 126 -12.49 -29.58 2.03
C PRO A 126 -12.68 -30.08 3.47
N SER A 127 -11.59 -30.40 4.17
CA SER A 127 -11.61 -30.89 5.56
C SER A 127 -11.78 -29.76 6.58
N LEU A 128 -11.67 -28.50 6.16
CA LEU A 128 -11.76 -27.32 7.01
C LEU A 128 -13.13 -26.63 6.88
N SER A 129 -13.72 -26.26 8.01
CA SER A 129 -14.90 -25.38 8.01
C SER A 129 -14.50 -23.95 7.63
N GLU A 130 -15.44 -23.16 7.10
CA GLU A 130 -15.18 -21.74 6.76
C GLU A 130 -14.68 -20.93 7.96
N ARG A 131 -15.14 -21.26 9.18
CA ARG A 131 -14.63 -20.66 10.41
C ARG A 131 -13.17 -21.02 10.67
N HIS A 132 -12.79 -22.29 10.49
CA HIS A 132 -11.41 -22.74 10.70
C HIS A 132 -10.46 -22.17 9.64
N LYS A 133 -10.91 -22.05 8.39
CA LYS A 133 -10.17 -21.39 7.31
C LYS A 133 -9.90 -19.92 7.66
N ALA A 134 -10.91 -19.19 8.13
CA ALA A 134 -10.75 -17.80 8.53
C ALA A 134 -9.69 -17.62 9.63
N VAL A 135 -9.76 -18.43 10.70
CA VAL A 135 -8.79 -18.37 11.82
C VAL A 135 -7.38 -18.74 11.37
N LEU A 136 -7.23 -19.80 10.56
CA LEU A 136 -5.92 -20.22 10.06
C LEU A 136 -5.28 -19.17 9.17
N LEU A 137 -6.06 -18.52 8.31
CA LEU A 137 -5.57 -17.43 7.47
C LEU A 137 -5.17 -16.22 8.30
N GLU A 138 -5.94 -15.86 9.32
CA GLU A 138 -5.61 -14.76 10.23
C GLU A 138 -4.30 -15.01 11.00
N LEU A 139 -4.14 -16.20 11.59
CA LEU A 139 -2.93 -16.60 12.28
C LEU A 139 -1.73 -16.66 11.34
N TYR A 140 -1.91 -17.24 10.16
CA TYR A 140 -0.88 -17.33 9.14
C TYR A 140 -0.39 -15.95 8.70
N GLU A 141 -1.31 -15.03 8.38
CA GLU A 141 -0.99 -13.66 7.99
C GLU A 141 -0.24 -12.91 9.10
N THR A 142 -0.64 -13.14 10.35
CA THR A 142 0.02 -12.56 11.53
C THR A 142 1.47 -13.07 11.66
N TYR A 143 1.68 -14.38 11.62
CA TYR A 143 3.03 -14.96 11.75
C TYR A 143 3.96 -14.59 10.59
N VAL A 144 3.44 -14.55 9.36
CA VAL A 144 4.24 -14.14 8.20
C VAL A 144 4.70 -12.70 8.34
N ARG A 145 3.82 -11.81 8.84
CA ARG A 145 4.15 -10.41 9.09
C ARG A 145 5.22 -10.27 10.18
N GLU A 146 5.05 -10.97 11.30
CA GLU A 146 6.02 -10.97 12.41
C GLU A 146 7.39 -11.52 11.97
N HIS A 147 7.41 -12.62 11.23
CA HIS A 147 8.64 -13.24 10.75
C HIS A 147 9.33 -12.40 9.67
N ALA A 148 8.57 -11.67 8.85
CA ALA A 148 9.16 -10.70 7.91
C ALA A 148 9.81 -9.52 8.64
N ALA A 149 9.23 -9.05 9.75
CA ALA A 149 9.79 -7.99 10.58
C ALA A 149 10.99 -8.45 11.41
N SER A 150 11.08 -9.74 11.77
CA SER A 150 12.16 -10.29 12.59
C SER A 150 13.35 -10.85 11.80
N ARG A 151 13.23 -11.04 10.47
CA ARG A 151 14.38 -11.44 9.64
C ARG A 151 15.36 -10.26 9.48
N PRO A 152 16.62 -10.37 9.92
CA PRO A 152 17.65 -9.41 9.51
C PRO A 152 17.82 -9.48 7.99
N ALA A 153 17.94 -8.31 7.34
CA ALA A 153 18.27 -8.21 5.92
C ALA A 153 19.55 -9.02 5.66
N THR A 154 19.40 -10.16 4.99
CA THR A 154 20.52 -10.99 4.58
C THR A 154 21.14 -10.34 3.34
N PRO A 155 22.45 -10.06 3.32
CA PRO A 155 23.10 -9.59 2.09
C PRO A 155 23.01 -10.68 1.01
N SER A 156 22.68 -10.27 -0.21
CA SER A 156 22.64 -11.13 -1.39
C SER A 156 23.90 -11.99 -1.53
N PRO A 157 23.78 -13.26 -1.97
CA PRO A 157 24.95 -14.11 -2.21
C PRO A 157 25.79 -13.57 -3.38
N PRO A 158 27.12 -13.73 -3.36
CA PRO A 158 27.98 -13.33 -4.45
C PRO A 158 27.69 -14.15 -5.71
N THR A 159 27.51 -13.46 -6.83
CA THR A 159 27.52 -14.01 -8.19
C THR A 159 28.74 -14.90 -8.38
N THR A 160 28.54 -16.20 -8.51
CA THR A 160 29.58 -17.13 -8.92
C THR A 160 29.82 -16.94 -10.42
N THR A 161 30.88 -16.19 -10.74
CA THR A 161 31.45 -16.11 -12.09
C THR A 161 31.88 -17.51 -12.51
N LYS A 162 31.31 -17.95 -13.62
CA LYS A 162 31.69 -19.15 -14.36
C LYS A 162 33.07 -18.90 -14.98
N GLU A 163 34.11 -19.52 -14.44
CA GLU A 163 35.44 -19.55 -15.09
C GLU A 163 35.60 -20.90 -15.79
N SER A 164 35.79 -20.75 -17.09
CA SER A 164 35.93 -21.74 -18.15
C SER A 164 37.18 -22.59 -18.01
N ALA A 165 37.03 -23.88 -18.32
CA ALA A 165 38.10 -24.73 -18.85
C ALA A 165 37.75 -25.08 -20.30
#